data_AF-Q54NW1-F1
#
_entry.id   AF-Q54NW1-F1
#
_cell.length_a   1.000
_cell.length_b   1.000
_cell.length_c   1.000
_cell.angle_alpha   90.00
_cell.angle_beta   90.00
_cell.angle_gamma   90.00
#
_symmetry.space_group_name_H-M   'P 1'
#
loop_
_entity.id
_entity.type
_entity.pdbx_description
1 polymer ?
#
loop_
_entity_poly.entity_id
_entity_poly.type
_entity_poly.pdbx_seq_one_letter_code
_entity_poly.pdbx_strand_id
1 'polypeptide(L)'
;MVLPLLKVGSLLIKSLAKPLSKQIKIRASKSPIFHDRVVRGARLWHKLDLKLTKFNGDTTRKPVDLNVNAAIDLGTEIVSEAFLLSVAIGLLLYETSRSSEKDKKKEEALQNRFKNLEEKLEVQQETINNLTNVIEAIQSSNPNLNIYIDPNQSTKSSIAEYINTHNIKLNSLKNAQTENDYKSISSEGIPNKRISNVN
;
A
#
# COMPACT_ATOMS: atom_id res chain seq x y z
N MET A 1 6.24 -6.31 -12.26
CA MET A 1 7.17 -5.57 -13.16
C MET A 1 8.55 -5.33 -12.52
N VAL A 2 9.17 -6.37 -11.93
CA VAL A 2 10.47 -6.25 -11.20
C VAL A 2 11.68 -6.42 -12.12
N LEU A 3 11.49 -7.10 -13.26
CA LEU A 3 12.56 -7.43 -14.22
C LEU A 3 13.32 -6.20 -14.76
N PRO A 4 12.69 -5.04 -15.08
CA PRO A 4 13.41 -3.87 -15.56
C PRO A 4 14.39 -3.30 -14.54
N LEU A 5 14.00 -3.20 -13.25
CA LEU A 5 14.85 -2.69 -12.19
C LEU A 5 16.06 -3.58 -11.96
N LEU A 6 15.86 -4.91 -11.94
CA LEU A 6 16.95 -5.87 -11.82
C LEU A 6 17.93 -5.76 -13.00
N LYS A 7 17.41 -5.54 -14.22
CA LYS A 7 18.23 -5.36 -15.43
C LYS A 7 19.02 -4.03 -15.41
N VAL A 8 18.42 -2.95 -14.93
CA VAL A 8 19.12 -1.66 -14.75
C VAL A 8 20.19 -1.78 -13.67
N GLY A 9 19.86 -2.39 -12.53
CA GLY A 9 20.81 -2.64 -11.45
C GLY A 9 22.02 -3.46 -11.89
N SER A 10 21.81 -4.55 -12.64
CA SER A 10 22.92 -5.38 -13.14
C SER A 10 23.83 -4.63 -14.12
N LEU A 11 23.29 -3.73 -14.95
CA LEU A 11 24.08 -2.87 -15.83
C LEU A 11 24.89 -1.82 -15.06
N LEU A 12 24.31 -1.22 -14.01
CA LEU A 12 25.01 -0.27 -13.14
C LEU A 12 26.16 -0.96 -12.39
N ILE A 13 25.90 -2.14 -11.82
CA ILE A 13 26.94 -2.95 -11.16
C ILE A 13 28.07 -3.26 -12.14
N LYS A 14 27.76 -3.73 -13.36
CA LYS A 14 28.75 -4.00 -14.39
C LYS A 14 29.57 -2.76 -14.79
N SER A 15 28.93 -1.59 -14.81
CA SER A 15 29.58 -0.32 -15.14
C SER A 15 30.54 0.16 -14.04
N LEU A 16 30.23 -0.10 -12.78
CA LEU A 16 31.09 0.22 -11.64
C LEU A 16 32.16 -0.86 -11.39
N ALA A 17 31.87 -2.12 -11.73
CA ALA A 17 32.77 -3.24 -11.53
C ALA A 17 34.02 -3.12 -12.40
N LYS A 18 33.89 -2.71 -13.67
CA LYS A 18 35.05 -2.56 -14.59
C LYS A 18 36.11 -1.55 -14.13
N PRO A 19 35.79 -0.29 -13.76
CA PRO A 19 36.81 0.62 -13.25
C PRO A 19 37.38 0.14 -11.91
N LEU A 20 36.55 -0.48 -11.05
CA LEU A 20 37.00 -1.00 -9.78
C LEU A 20 37.95 -2.21 -9.94
N SER A 21 37.65 -3.12 -10.86
CA SER A 21 38.50 -4.28 -11.15
C SER A 21 39.87 -3.86 -11.67
N LYS A 22 39.95 -2.83 -12.51
CA LYS A 22 41.24 -2.24 -12.95
C LYS A 22 42.06 -1.73 -11.77
N GLN A 23 41.43 -1.03 -10.83
CA GLN A 23 42.12 -0.52 -9.63
C GLN A 23 42.58 -1.67 -8.71
N ILE A 24 41.73 -2.68 -8.53
CA ILE A 24 42.05 -3.88 -7.76
C ILE A 24 43.20 -4.65 -8.43
N LYS A 25 43.22 -4.76 -9.76
CA LYS A 25 44.30 -5.40 -10.51
C LYS A 25 45.64 -4.70 -10.30
N ILE A 26 45.68 -3.37 -10.36
CA ILE A 26 46.90 -2.60 -10.06
C ILE A 26 47.36 -2.82 -8.61
N ARG A 27 46.44 -2.95 -7.66
CA ARG A 27 46.80 -3.24 -6.26
C ARG A 27 47.23 -4.69 -6.05
N ALA A 28 46.62 -5.64 -6.75
CA ALA A 28 46.99 -7.05 -6.76
C ALA A 28 48.41 -7.22 -7.30
N SER A 29 48.75 -6.60 -8.43
CA SER A 29 50.11 -6.69 -8.97
C SER A 29 51.19 -6.07 -8.08
N LYS A 30 50.83 -5.07 -7.25
CA LYS A 30 51.76 -4.44 -6.30
C LYS A 30 51.95 -5.23 -5.00
N SER A 31 51.02 -6.10 -4.62
CA SER A 31 51.06 -6.81 -3.33
C SER A 31 51.13 -8.32 -3.56
N PRO A 32 52.26 -8.99 -3.26
CA PRO A 32 52.42 -10.43 -3.46
C PRO A 32 51.39 -11.27 -2.72
N ILE A 33 51.06 -10.89 -1.47
CA ILE A 33 50.06 -11.60 -0.65
C ILE A 33 48.68 -11.46 -1.27
N PHE A 34 48.33 -10.26 -1.72
CA PHE A 34 47.03 -10.02 -2.32
C PHE A 34 46.91 -10.70 -3.68
N HIS A 35 47.94 -10.58 -4.54
CA HIS A 35 48.08 -11.32 -5.79
C HIS A 35 47.80 -12.82 -5.60
N ASP A 36 48.49 -13.44 -4.66
CA ASP A 36 48.41 -14.87 -4.39
C ASP A 36 47.03 -15.28 -3.85
N ARG A 37 46.39 -14.46 -3.00
CA ARG A 37 44.99 -14.68 -2.58
C ARG A 37 44.01 -14.58 -3.74
N VAL A 38 44.16 -13.58 -4.61
CA VAL A 38 43.30 -13.38 -5.79
C VAL A 38 43.45 -14.54 -6.76
N VAL A 39 44.68 -14.97 -7.07
CA VAL A 39 44.95 -16.10 -7.96
C VAL A 39 44.43 -17.41 -7.38
N ARG A 40 44.61 -17.66 -6.06
CA ARG A 40 44.00 -18.82 -5.41
C ARG A 40 42.48 -18.80 -5.52
N GLY A 41 41.84 -17.67 -5.23
CA GLY A 41 40.40 -17.50 -5.36
C GLY A 41 39.91 -17.78 -6.78
N ALA A 42 40.57 -17.22 -7.79
CA ALA A 42 40.24 -17.46 -9.19
C ALA A 42 40.38 -18.92 -9.62
N ARG A 43 41.46 -19.60 -9.17
CA ARG A 43 41.65 -21.03 -9.46
C ARG A 43 40.63 -21.92 -8.75
N LEU A 44 40.25 -21.58 -7.51
CA LEU A 44 39.19 -22.28 -6.79
C LEU A 44 37.84 -22.09 -7.48
N TRP A 45 37.53 -20.87 -7.90
CA TRP A 45 36.32 -20.55 -8.67
C TRP A 45 36.28 -21.33 -9.98
N HIS A 46 37.36 -21.32 -10.76
CA HIS A 46 37.46 -22.07 -12.01
C HIS A 46 37.29 -23.58 -11.81
N LYS A 47 37.90 -24.15 -10.77
CA LYS A 47 37.71 -25.58 -10.43
C LYS A 47 36.27 -25.89 -10.06
N LEU A 48 35.58 -24.97 -9.38
CA LEU A 48 34.16 -25.12 -9.06
C LEU A 48 33.30 -25.03 -10.32
N ASP A 49 33.55 -24.05 -11.20
CA ASP A 49 32.85 -23.90 -12.48
C ASP A 49 33.00 -25.14 -13.38
N LEU A 50 34.22 -25.70 -13.47
CA LEU A 50 34.46 -26.95 -14.19
C LEU A 50 33.73 -28.14 -13.57
N LYS A 51 33.62 -28.22 -12.24
CA LYS A 51 32.87 -29.29 -11.56
C LYS A 51 31.36 -29.18 -11.84
N LEU A 52 30.80 -27.97 -11.78
CA LEU A 52 29.39 -27.72 -12.07
C LEU A 52 29.07 -27.99 -13.55
N THR A 53 29.96 -27.56 -14.45
CA THR A 53 29.77 -27.80 -15.89
C THR A 53 29.78 -29.31 -16.21
N LYS A 54 30.69 -30.07 -15.59
CA LYS A 54 30.72 -31.54 -15.70
C LYS A 54 29.47 -32.21 -15.11
N PHE A 55 28.98 -31.70 -13.98
CA PHE A 55 27.74 -32.19 -13.38
C PHE A 55 26.53 -31.94 -14.29
N ASN A 56 26.51 -30.82 -15.00
CA ASN A 56 25.47 -30.49 -15.98
C ASN A 56 25.58 -31.29 -17.30
N GLY A 57 26.46 -32.28 -17.38
CA GLY A 57 26.63 -33.15 -18.55
C GLY A 57 27.49 -32.57 -19.67
N ASP A 58 27.97 -31.33 -19.54
CA ASP A 58 28.90 -30.75 -20.51
C ASP A 58 30.35 -31.16 -20.17
N THR A 59 30.83 -32.17 -20.91
CA THR A 59 32.22 -32.66 -20.83
C THR A 59 33.11 -32.07 -21.91
N THR A 60 32.62 -31.16 -22.75
CA THR A 60 33.38 -30.60 -23.86
C THR A 60 34.48 -29.64 -23.39
N ARG A 61 34.33 -29.07 -22.19
CA ARG A 61 35.34 -28.21 -21.58
C ARG A 61 36.53 -29.02 -21.08
N LYS A 62 37.59 -29.07 -21.89
CA LYS A 62 38.90 -29.58 -21.45
C LYS A 62 39.38 -28.77 -20.23
N PRO A 63 39.86 -29.42 -19.16
CA PRO A 63 40.43 -28.72 -18.02
C PRO A 63 41.76 -28.09 -18.43
N VAL A 64 41.70 -26.89 -19.00
CA VAL A 64 42.89 -26.06 -19.19
C VAL A 64 43.09 -25.27 -17.91
N ASP A 65 44.22 -25.50 -17.24
CA ASP A 65 44.61 -24.72 -16.07
C ASP A 65 44.83 -23.26 -16.49
N LEU A 66 44.27 -22.33 -15.71
CA LEU A 66 44.43 -20.91 -16.00
C LEU A 66 45.90 -20.51 -15.86
N ASN A 67 46.44 -19.91 -16.93
CA ASN A 67 47.65 -19.09 -16.85
C ASN A 67 47.48 -18.05 -15.72
N VAL A 68 48.56 -17.77 -14.99
CA VAL A 68 48.58 -16.82 -13.87
C VAL A 68 47.92 -15.49 -14.24
N ASN A 69 48.21 -14.95 -15.42
CA ASN A 69 47.61 -13.69 -15.89
C ASN A 69 46.08 -13.77 -16.01
N ALA A 70 45.56 -14.85 -16.58
CA ALA A 70 44.11 -15.07 -16.69
C ALA A 70 43.47 -15.27 -15.31
N ALA A 71 44.17 -15.93 -14.38
CA ALA A 71 43.71 -16.07 -13.00
C ALA A 71 43.68 -14.73 -12.26
N ILE A 72 44.62 -13.82 -12.52
CA ILE A 72 44.58 -12.46 -11.96
C ILE A 72 43.36 -11.71 -12.51
N ASP A 73 43.15 -11.72 -13.83
CA ASP A 73 42.03 -11.02 -14.45
C ASP A 73 40.68 -11.48 -13.89
N LEU A 74 40.45 -12.81 -13.91
CA LEU A 74 39.25 -13.41 -13.36
C LEU A 74 39.09 -13.11 -11.86
N GLY A 75 40.16 -13.26 -11.08
CA GLY A 75 40.11 -13.03 -9.63
C GLY A 75 39.81 -11.57 -9.29
N THR A 76 40.40 -10.62 -10.03
CA THR A 76 40.16 -9.19 -9.80
C THR A 76 38.74 -8.78 -10.17
N GLU A 77 38.17 -9.37 -11.22
CA GLU A 77 36.77 -9.18 -11.61
C GLU A 77 35.83 -9.68 -10.51
N ILE A 78 36.01 -10.91 -10.03
CA ILE A 78 35.21 -11.50 -8.95
C ILE A 78 35.28 -10.67 -7.67
N VAL A 79 36.49 -10.25 -7.25
CA VAL A 79 36.66 -9.44 -6.04
C VAL A 79 35.97 -8.08 -6.17
N SER A 80 36.05 -7.45 -7.35
CA SER A 80 35.39 -6.16 -7.60
C SER A 80 33.86 -6.27 -7.56
N GLU A 81 33.30 -7.32 -8.14
CA GLU A 81 31.87 -7.57 -8.15
C GLU A 81 31.36 -7.92 -6.75
N ALA A 82 32.05 -8.81 -6.05
CA ALA A 82 31.72 -9.18 -4.67
C ALA A 82 31.75 -7.98 -3.72
N PHE A 83 32.72 -7.06 -3.90
CA PHE A 83 32.78 -5.83 -3.12
C PHE A 83 31.56 -4.94 -3.35
N LEU A 84 31.20 -4.68 -4.61
CA LEU A 84 30.04 -3.86 -4.95
C LEU A 84 28.73 -4.49 -4.45
N LEU A 85 28.59 -5.81 -4.61
CA LEU A 85 27.44 -6.55 -4.08
C LEU A 85 27.38 -6.48 -2.55
N SER A 86 28.52 -6.58 -1.86
CA SER A 86 28.57 -6.42 -0.41
C SER A 86 28.12 -5.04 0.05
N VAL A 87 28.51 -3.98 -0.67
CA VAL A 87 28.04 -2.61 -0.38
C VAL A 87 26.54 -2.49 -0.62
N ALA A 88 26.03 -3.03 -1.74
CA ALA A 88 24.60 -2.98 -2.07
C ALA A 88 23.75 -3.75 -1.03
N ILE A 89 24.16 -4.97 -0.68
CA ILE A 89 23.50 -5.79 0.35
C ILE A 89 23.59 -5.09 1.71
N GLY A 90 24.75 -4.53 2.06
CA GLY A 90 24.96 -3.80 3.30
C GLY A 90 24.03 -2.60 3.43
N LEU A 91 23.88 -1.81 2.36
CA LEU A 91 22.93 -0.69 2.31
C LEU A 91 21.48 -1.16 2.43
N LEU A 92 21.11 -2.26 1.76
CA LEU A 92 19.77 -2.82 1.85
C LEU A 92 19.46 -3.29 3.28
N LEU A 93 20.38 -4.02 3.92
CA LEU A 93 20.22 -4.46 5.31
C LEU A 93 20.17 -3.27 6.28
N TYR A 94 20.96 -2.23 6.01
CA TYR A 94 20.92 -0.99 6.80
C TYR A 94 19.57 -0.28 6.66
N GLU A 95 19.04 -0.18 5.45
CA GLU A 95 17.74 0.44 5.19
C GLU A 95 16.61 -0.38 5.83
N THR A 96 16.59 -1.71 5.68
CA THR A 96 15.54 -2.55 6.27
C THR A 96 15.56 -2.48 7.80
N SER A 97 16.76 -2.49 8.41
CA SER A 97 16.91 -2.32 9.85
C SER A 97 16.30 -0.98 10.32
N ARG A 98 16.62 0.11 9.62
CA ARG A 98 16.10 1.45 9.96
C ARG A 98 14.63 1.66 9.60
N SER A 99 14.14 1.04 8.53
CA SER A 99 12.76 1.19 8.06
C SER A 99 11.78 0.40 8.92
N SER A 100 12.22 -0.67 9.57
CA SER A 100 11.37 -1.54 10.41
C SER A 100 10.54 -0.78 11.46
N GLU A 101 11.13 0.22 12.15
CA GLU A 101 10.40 1.04 13.14
C GLU A 101 9.30 1.89 12.50
N LYS A 102 9.55 2.43 11.31
CA LYS A 102 8.58 3.26 10.57
C LYS A 102 7.51 2.42 9.93
N ASP A 103 7.88 1.27 9.37
CA ASP A 103 6.95 0.37 8.71
C ASP A 103 6.03 -0.30 9.74
N LYS A 104 6.52 -0.62 10.94
CA LYS A 104 5.65 -1.04 12.05
C LYS A 104 4.63 0.05 12.42
N LYS A 105 5.05 1.31 12.55
CA LYS A 105 4.12 2.42 12.84
C LYS A 105 3.10 2.64 11.72
N LYS A 106 3.49 2.49 10.46
CA LYS A 106 2.56 2.57 9.32
C LYS A 106 1.58 1.40 9.34
N GLU A 107 2.06 0.20 9.66
CA GLU A 107 1.23 -1.00 9.79
C GLU A 107 0.23 -0.85 10.93
N GLU A 108 0.69 -0.43 12.11
CA GLU A 108 -0.17 -0.10 13.27
C GLU A 108 -1.19 1.00 12.91
N ALA A 109 -0.77 2.06 12.22
CA ALA A 109 -1.68 3.12 11.76
C ALA A 109 -2.70 2.61 10.73
N LEU A 110 -2.31 1.69 9.86
CA LEU A 110 -3.20 1.07 8.88
C LEU A 110 -4.20 0.15 9.57
N GLN A 111 -3.77 -0.67 10.52
CA GLN A 111 -4.64 -1.52 11.34
C GLN A 111 -5.63 -0.70 12.16
N ASN A 112 -5.18 0.40 12.78
CA ASN A 112 -6.07 1.32 13.50
C ASN A 112 -7.11 1.96 12.56
N ARG A 113 -6.74 2.28 11.31
CA ARG A 113 -7.69 2.77 10.31
C ARG A 113 -8.70 1.70 9.92
N PHE A 114 -8.28 0.46 9.72
CA PHE A 114 -9.19 -0.65 9.44
C PHE A 114 -10.16 -0.87 10.61
N LYS A 115 -9.67 -0.88 11.84
CA LYS A 115 -10.51 -1.01 13.04
C LYS A 115 -11.55 0.11 13.15
N ASN A 116 -11.14 1.36 12.93
CA ASN A 116 -12.05 2.50 12.94
C ASN A 116 -13.10 2.44 11.81
N LEU A 117 -12.75 1.84 10.66
CA LEU A 117 -13.69 1.61 9.56
C LEU A 117 -14.69 0.50 9.92
N GLU A 118 -14.22 -0.58 10.52
CA GLU A 118 -15.04 -1.70 11.00
C GLU A 118 -16.05 -1.23 12.06
N GLU A 119 -15.62 -0.45 13.05
CA GLU A 119 -16.49 0.17 14.05
C GLU A 119 -17.55 1.08 13.42
N LYS A 120 -17.17 1.90 12.43
CA LYS A 120 -18.12 2.75 11.70
C LYS A 120 -19.14 1.93 10.90
N LEU A 121 -18.72 0.81 10.32
CA LEU A 121 -19.62 -0.11 9.62
C LEU A 121 -20.59 -0.78 10.59
N GLU A 122 -20.13 -1.18 11.77
CA GLU A 122 -20.96 -1.78 12.82
C GLU A 122 -22.05 -0.81 13.31
N VAL A 123 -21.66 0.42 13.66
CA VAL A 123 -22.62 1.48 14.07
C VAL A 123 -23.60 1.80 12.94
N GLN A 124 -23.14 1.81 11.69
CA GLN A 124 -24.04 2.00 10.54
C GLN A 124 -25.01 0.83 10.38
N GLN A 125 -24.56 -0.40 10.54
CA GLN A 125 -25.41 -1.58 10.47
C GLN A 125 -26.45 -1.59 11.58
N GLU A 126 -26.07 -1.21 12.81
CA GLU A 126 -27.00 -1.06 13.93
C GLU A 126 -28.05 0.02 13.63
N THR A 127 -27.61 1.17 13.11
CA THR A 127 -28.52 2.26 12.72
C THR A 127 -29.50 1.81 11.64
N ILE A 128 -29.03 1.06 10.63
CA ILE A 128 -29.88 0.48 9.59
C ILE A 128 -30.90 -0.49 10.21
N ASN A 129 -30.48 -1.39 11.08
CA ASN A 129 -31.39 -2.35 11.73
C ASN A 129 -32.46 -1.63 12.56
N ASN A 130 -32.08 -0.63 13.35
CA ASN A 130 -33.01 0.18 14.13
C ASN A 130 -34.01 0.92 13.24
N LEU A 131 -33.54 1.50 12.12
CA LEU A 131 -34.41 2.17 11.16
C LEU A 131 -35.36 1.19 10.45
N THR A 132 -34.89 0.02 10.05
CA THR A 132 -35.73 -1.04 9.46
C THR A 132 -36.84 -1.45 10.42
N ASN A 133 -36.52 -1.67 11.70
CA ASN A 133 -37.52 -2.00 12.73
C ASN A 133 -38.58 -0.90 12.89
N VAL A 134 -38.17 0.37 12.86
CA VAL A 134 -39.10 1.52 12.92
C VAL A 134 -39.99 1.57 11.68
N ILE A 135 -39.42 1.34 10.49
CA ILE A 135 -40.18 1.31 9.23
C ILE A 135 -41.20 0.18 9.24
N GLU A 136 -40.82 -1.03 9.67
CA GLU A 136 -41.71 -2.18 9.77
C GLU A 136 -42.88 -1.92 10.74
N ALA A 137 -42.62 -1.28 11.88
CA ALA A 137 -43.67 -0.88 12.82
C ALA A 137 -44.64 0.14 12.20
N ILE A 138 -44.13 1.13 11.47
CA ILE A 138 -44.95 2.16 10.79
C ILE A 138 -45.78 1.53 9.65
N GLN A 139 -45.19 0.63 8.87
CA GLN A 139 -45.86 -0.09 7.78
C GLN A 139 -46.96 -1.02 8.31
N SER A 140 -46.70 -1.74 9.41
CA SER A 140 -47.70 -2.57 10.09
C SER A 140 -48.88 -1.74 10.61
N SER A 141 -48.62 -0.51 11.05
CA SER A 141 -49.67 0.44 11.45
C SER A 141 -50.41 1.08 10.27
N ASN A 142 -49.83 1.08 9.06
CA ASN A 142 -50.38 1.75 7.88
C ASN A 142 -50.13 0.91 6.61
N PRO A 143 -51.00 -0.06 6.26
CA PRO A 143 -50.76 -1.00 5.16
C PRO A 143 -50.68 -0.35 3.76
N ASN A 144 -51.12 0.90 3.60
CA ASN A 144 -51.05 1.64 2.34
C ASN A 144 -49.80 2.54 2.21
N LEU A 145 -48.88 2.54 3.19
CA LEU A 145 -47.72 3.42 3.21
C LEU A 145 -46.49 2.77 2.56
N ASN A 146 -46.18 3.15 1.31
CA ASN A 146 -44.92 2.80 0.64
C ASN A 146 -43.87 3.89 0.89
N ILE A 147 -42.86 3.60 1.71
CA ILE A 147 -41.72 4.50 1.95
C ILE A 147 -40.54 4.04 1.08
N TYR A 148 -40.24 4.78 0.00
CA TYR A 148 -38.98 4.63 -0.73
C TYR A 148 -37.93 5.53 -0.08
N ILE A 149 -36.85 4.94 0.46
CA ILE A 149 -35.70 5.67 0.98
C ILE A 149 -34.63 5.63 -0.11
N ASP A 150 -34.34 6.77 -0.72
CA ASP A 150 -33.25 6.90 -1.69
C ASP A 150 -31.90 6.82 -0.94
N PRO A 151 -31.06 5.79 -1.16
CA PRO A 151 -29.78 5.64 -0.48
C PRO A 151 -28.76 6.73 -0.86
N ASN A 152 -28.99 7.48 -1.94
CA ASN A 152 -28.06 8.48 -2.46
C ASN A 152 -28.41 9.92 -2.08
N GLN A 153 -29.56 10.16 -1.43
CA GLN A 153 -29.92 11.49 -0.96
C GLN A 153 -29.52 11.72 0.50
N SER A 154 -28.67 12.73 0.72
CA SER A 154 -28.29 13.23 2.05
C SER A 154 -29.54 13.73 2.80
N THR A 155 -30.15 12.87 3.63
CA THR A 155 -31.38 13.15 4.40
C THR A 155 -31.23 14.23 5.47
N LYS A 156 -30.00 14.60 5.86
CA LYS A 156 -29.74 15.52 6.97
C LYS A 156 -30.30 16.92 6.73
N SER A 157 -30.30 17.41 5.49
CA SER A 157 -30.84 18.73 5.15
C SER A 157 -32.38 18.73 5.16
N SER A 158 -33.00 17.70 4.58
CA SER A 158 -34.45 17.63 4.42
C SER A 158 -35.18 17.37 5.74
N ILE A 159 -34.62 16.53 6.61
CA ILE A 159 -35.20 16.28 7.95
C ILE A 159 -35.08 17.53 8.82
N ALA A 160 -33.96 18.27 8.75
CA ALA A 160 -33.80 19.51 9.48
C ALA A 160 -34.79 20.60 9.01
N GLU A 161 -35.03 20.73 7.70
CA GLU A 161 -36.03 21.65 7.15
C GLU A 161 -37.45 21.26 7.58
N TYR A 162 -37.79 19.96 7.56
CA TYR A 162 -39.09 19.46 8.02
C TYR A 162 -39.31 19.74 9.51
N ILE A 163 -38.35 19.37 10.38
CA ILE A 163 -38.43 19.60 11.82
C ILE A 163 -38.54 21.09 12.13
N ASN A 164 -37.76 21.93 11.46
CA ASN A 164 -37.81 23.38 11.67
C ASN A 164 -39.19 23.96 11.28
N THR A 165 -39.73 23.53 10.13
CA THR A 165 -41.06 23.96 9.66
C THR A 165 -42.16 23.54 10.65
N HIS A 166 -42.10 22.32 11.19
CA HIS A 166 -43.08 21.83 12.17
C HIS A 166 -42.98 22.56 13.51
N ASN A 167 -41.76 22.81 13.99
CA ASN A 167 -41.55 23.55 15.24
C ASN A 167 -42.01 25.01 15.14
N ILE A 168 -41.79 25.67 14.00
CA ILE A 168 -42.30 27.03 13.75
C ILE A 168 -43.83 27.04 13.83
N LYS A 169 -44.51 26.07 13.20
CA LYS A 169 -45.98 25.98 13.24
C LYS A 169 -46.52 25.65 14.64
N LEU A 170 -45.87 24.76 15.38
CA LEU A 170 -46.25 24.47 16.76
C LEU A 170 -46.08 25.69 17.67
N ASN A 171 -45.04 26.50 17.45
CA ASN A 171 -44.82 27.73 18.22
C ASN A 171 -45.82 28.83 17.85
N SER A 172 -46.20 28.98 16.58
CA SER A 172 -47.27 29.92 16.20
C SER A 172 -48.62 29.53 16.80
N LEU A 173 -48.95 28.23 16.83
CA LEU A 173 -50.15 27.73 17.52
C LEU A 173 -50.13 27.98 19.04
N LYS A 174 -48.97 27.87 19.69
CA LYS A 174 -48.85 28.18 21.13
C LYS A 174 -49.02 29.67 21.42
N ASN A 175 -48.61 30.53 20.50
CA ASN A 175 -48.64 31.99 20.67
C ASN A 175 -49.95 32.63 20.18
N ALA A 176 -50.82 31.88 19.51
CA ALA A 176 -52.14 32.32 19.12
C ALA A 176 -52.98 32.64 20.37
N GLN A 177 -53.49 33.87 20.47
CA GLN A 177 -54.28 34.30 21.63
C GLN A 177 -55.79 34.26 21.37
N THR A 178 -56.21 34.19 20.11
CA THR A 178 -57.63 34.17 19.74
C THR A 178 -57.99 32.93 18.90
N GLU A 179 -59.25 32.47 19.01
CA GLU A 179 -59.75 31.31 18.26
C GLU A 179 -59.65 31.50 16.73
N ASN A 180 -59.76 32.74 16.25
CA ASN A 180 -59.55 33.06 14.83
C ASN A 180 -58.07 32.89 14.42
N ASP A 181 -57.12 33.22 15.30
CA ASP A 181 -55.69 32.97 15.07
C ASP A 181 -55.43 31.45 14.98
N TYR A 182 -56.06 30.64 15.83
CA TYR A 182 -55.97 29.18 15.74
C TYR A 182 -56.55 28.65 14.41
N LYS A 183 -57.71 29.16 13.96
CA LYS A 183 -58.33 28.73 12.70
C LYS A 183 -57.51 29.11 11.47
N SER A 184 -56.88 30.29 11.44
CA SER A 184 -56.02 30.70 10.32
C SER A 184 -54.74 29.84 10.26
N ILE A 185 -54.05 29.64 11.39
CA ILE A 185 -52.80 28.84 11.46
C ILE A 185 -53.07 27.34 11.21
N SER A 186 -54.23 26.83 11.62
CA SER A 186 -54.62 25.44 11.35
C SER A 186 -55.03 25.20 9.90
N SER A 187 -55.68 26.18 9.25
CA SER A 187 -56.09 26.09 7.84
C SER A 187 -54.92 26.21 6.86
N GLU A 188 -53.81 26.84 7.27
CA GLU A 188 -52.56 26.83 6.51
C GLU A 188 -51.92 25.44 6.66
N GLY A 189 -52.34 24.48 5.84
CA GLY A 189 -51.73 23.15 5.78
C GLY A 189 -50.21 23.25 5.73
N ILE A 190 -49.50 22.35 6.41
CA ILE A 190 -48.04 22.33 6.30
C ILE A 190 -47.73 22.18 4.82
N PRO A 191 -46.99 23.11 4.18
CA PRO A 191 -46.72 23.00 2.77
C PRO A 191 -46.14 21.62 2.56
N ASN A 192 -46.89 20.77 1.85
CA ASN A 192 -46.37 19.53 1.30
C ASN A 192 -45.47 19.99 0.15
N LYS A 193 -44.33 20.60 0.52
CA LYS A 193 -43.19 20.69 -0.35
C LYS A 193 -42.87 19.22 -0.56
N ARG A 194 -43.46 18.67 -1.62
CA ARG A 194 -43.10 17.38 -2.20
C ARG A 194 -41.60 17.37 -2.04
N ILE A 195 -41.05 16.41 -1.30
CA ILE A 195 -39.60 16.22 -1.24
C ILE A 195 -39.27 15.84 -2.68
N SER A 196 -39.14 16.86 -3.53
CA SER A 196 -39.15 16.72 -4.96
C SER A 196 -37.77 16.24 -5.25
N ASN A 197 -37.67 14.97 -5.62
CA ASN A 197 -36.56 14.42 -6.38
C ASN A 197 -36.01 15.53 -7.27
N VAL A 198 -34.89 16.11 -6.88
CA VAL A 198 -34.04 16.79 -7.84
C VAL A 198 -33.35 15.63 -8.56
N ASN A 199 -33.70 15.47 -9.83
CA ASN A 199 -33.22 14.41 -10.73
C ASN A 199 -31.75 14.04 -10.53
#